data_AF-A0A7X8XZF3-F1
#
_entry.id   AF-A0A7X8XZF3-F1
#
_cell.length_a   1.000
_cell.length_b   1.000
_cell.length_c   1.000
_cell.angle_alpha   90.00
_cell.angle_beta   90.00
_cell.angle_gamma   90.00
#
_symmetry.space_group_name_H-M   'P 1'
#
loop_
_entity.id
_entity.type
_entity.pdbx_description
1 polymer ?
#
loop_
_entity_poly.entity_id
_entity_poly.type
_entity_poly.pdbx_seq_one_letter_code
_entity_poly.pdbx_strand_id
1 'polypeptide(L)'
;MSNLNIKTEVIQASPLATLILSCKDVPSSSWLDYVKALLAIAGADGEVSDEEMDWVFQDFLNIVGATEEQVEEVRSFDFKNVDLAELLSSLDIDVPMNYKRTLVYDAVMMARADMVYAKEEKEAVAKAAELLGVPFFIAKTIEGLVNTEKSLEMIRKSLFELEDDEAHPIQDLASLNMKPASVLERNTFGVRFTSEETQRNYGYALMIISGADGIVSEAEKDWYLNQFCEVSETPMAIAQDVLSFDYLNGNLEEVLNNLKVDVSINFQRTLLYNAIKMANADEDFPEKEKAATEKAAELLGITKDIAETIYYLVDTEAKVLKMRSTLFDYK
;
A
#
# COMPACT_ATOMS: atom_id res chain seq x y z
N MET A 1 5.75 -41.40 -24.33
CA MET A 1 5.06 -40.11 -24.08
C MET A 1 5.72 -39.51 -22.86
N SER A 2 6.68 -38.60 -23.07
CA SER A 2 7.32 -37.89 -21.97
C SER A 2 6.35 -36.81 -21.47
N ASN A 3 5.95 -36.91 -20.21
CA ASN A 3 5.31 -35.79 -19.52
C ASN A 3 6.31 -34.65 -19.48
N LEU A 4 6.17 -33.69 -20.40
CA LEU A 4 6.78 -32.38 -20.27
C LEU A 4 6.12 -31.73 -19.06
N ASN A 5 6.84 -31.75 -17.95
CA ASN A 5 6.51 -31.00 -16.76
C ASN A 5 6.75 -29.53 -17.11
N ILE A 6 5.75 -28.88 -17.72
CA ILE A 6 5.77 -27.43 -17.93
C ILE A 6 5.81 -26.85 -16.53
N LYS A 7 6.96 -26.30 -16.13
CA LYS A 7 7.03 -25.51 -14.90
C LYS A 7 6.10 -24.33 -15.13
N THR A 8 4.96 -24.34 -14.45
CA THR A 8 4.10 -23.16 -14.37
C THR A 8 4.95 -22.03 -13.81
N GLU A 9 5.17 -20.99 -14.60
CA GLU A 9 5.83 -19.80 -14.10
C GLU A 9 4.89 -19.17 -13.07
N VAL A 10 5.42 -18.87 -11.89
CA VAL A 10 4.67 -18.31 -10.77
C VAL A 10 5.22 -16.93 -10.52
N ILE A 11 4.33 -15.94 -10.50
CA ILE A 11 4.67 -14.59 -10.11
C ILE A 11 4.60 -14.51 -8.58
N GLN A 12 5.71 -14.09 -7.97
CA GLN A 12 5.75 -13.70 -6.57
C GLN A 12 5.12 -12.32 -6.47
N ALA A 13 3.91 -12.25 -5.93
CA ALA A 13 3.25 -10.98 -5.70
C ALA A 13 4.10 -10.12 -4.77
N SER A 14 4.22 -8.81 -5.02
CA SER A 14 4.94 -7.95 -4.07
C SER A 14 4.28 -8.01 -2.69
N PRO A 15 4.98 -7.57 -1.64
CA PRO A 15 4.38 -7.50 -0.32
C PRO A 15 3.14 -6.60 -0.23
N LEU A 16 3.11 -5.53 -1.03
CA LEU A 16 1.94 -4.68 -1.15
C LEU A 16 0.79 -5.40 -1.87
N ALA A 17 1.08 -6.21 -2.90
CA ALA A 17 0.08 -7.08 -3.52
C ALA A 17 -0.42 -8.16 -2.55
N THR A 18 0.47 -8.73 -1.74
CA THR A 18 0.12 -9.71 -0.71
C THR A 18 -0.79 -9.08 0.35
N LEU A 19 -0.50 -7.84 0.76
CA LEU A 19 -1.35 -7.09 1.69
C LEU A 19 -2.71 -6.73 1.10
N ILE A 20 -2.73 -6.24 -0.15
CA ILE A 20 -3.95 -5.72 -0.79
C ILE A 20 -4.84 -6.87 -1.30
N LEU A 21 -4.23 -7.89 -1.89
CA LEU A 21 -4.90 -8.95 -2.64
C LEU A 21 -4.83 -10.31 -1.93
N SER A 22 -4.15 -10.42 -0.78
CA SER A 22 -3.99 -11.69 -0.03
C SER A 22 -3.42 -12.84 -0.87
N CYS A 23 -2.62 -12.50 -1.88
CA CYS A 23 -2.05 -13.45 -2.82
C CYS A 23 -0.53 -13.39 -2.76
N LYS A 24 0.12 -14.55 -2.56
CA LYS A 24 1.59 -14.66 -2.54
C LYS A 24 2.14 -15.24 -3.84
N ASP A 25 1.49 -16.29 -4.34
CA ASP A 25 1.91 -17.07 -5.49
C ASP A 25 0.75 -17.25 -6.46
N VAL A 26 0.92 -16.83 -7.72
CA VAL A 26 -0.10 -17.03 -8.77
C VAL A 26 0.58 -17.46 -10.07
N PRO A 27 -0.01 -18.41 -10.84
CA PRO A 27 0.44 -18.69 -12.20
C PRO A 27 0.50 -17.42 -13.07
N SER A 28 1.61 -17.19 -13.77
CA SER A 28 1.77 -16.03 -14.67
C SER A 28 0.62 -15.89 -15.66
N SER A 29 0.12 -17.01 -16.19
CA SER A 29 -1.02 -17.02 -17.11
C SER A 29 -2.30 -16.48 -16.47
N SER A 30 -2.58 -16.86 -15.22
CA SER A 30 -3.77 -16.39 -14.51
C SER A 30 -3.70 -14.89 -14.22
N TRP A 31 -2.51 -14.35 -13.97
CA TRP A 31 -2.34 -12.89 -13.83
C TRP A 31 -2.49 -12.14 -15.15
N LEU A 32 -1.93 -12.65 -16.24
CA LEU A 32 -2.09 -12.03 -17.56
C LEU A 32 -3.56 -11.99 -17.97
N ASP A 33 -4.30 -13.08 -17.77
CA ASP A 33 -5.72 -13.14 -18.05
C ASP A 33 -6.52 -12.19 -17.17
N TYR A 34 -6.14 -12.05 -15.89
CA TYR A 34 -6.74 -11.08 -14.97
C TYR A 34 -6.55 -9.63 -15.45
N VAL A 35 -5.32 -9.24 -15.80
CA VAL A 35 -5.01 -7.87 -16.23
C VAL A 35 -5.68 -7.55 -17.57
N LYS A 36 -5.72 -8.51 -18.50
CA LYS A 36 -6.46 -8.36 -19.77
C LYS A 36 -7.97 -8.17 -19.51
N ALA A 37 -8.53 -8.93 -18.58
CA ALA A 37 -9.92 -8.75 -18.17
C ALA A 37 -10.16 -7.37 -17.54
N LEU A 38 -9.24 -6.91 -16.70
CA LEU A 38 -9.30 -5.58 -16.10
C LEU A 38 -9.31 -4.47 -17.17
N LEU A 39 -8.37 -4.50 -18.12
CA LEU A 39 -8.32 -3.56 -19.23
C LEU A 39 -9.58 -3.59 -20.10
N ALA A 40 -10.12 -4.79 -20.36
CA ALA A 40 -11.36 -4.94 -21.13
C ALA A 40 -12.60 -4.40 -20.38
N ILE A 41 -12.61 -4.44 -19.04
CA ILE A 41 -13.69 -3.84 -18.24
C ILE A 41 -13.57 -2.32 -18.24
N ALA A 42 -12.38 -1.78 -17.94
CA ALA A 42 -12.14 -0.34 -17.90
C ALA A 42 -12.43 0.30 -19.27
N GLY A 43 -11.89 -0.28 -20.34
CA GLY A 43 -12.09 0.21 -21.70
C GLY A 43 -13.42 -0.17 -22.36
N ALA A 44 -14.39 -0.73 -21.62
CA ALA A 44 -15.66 -1.17 -22.19
C ALA A 44 -16.57 -0.02 -22.65
N ASP A 45 -16.30 1.20 -22.21
CA ASP A 45 -16.93 2.42 -22.73
C ASP A 45 -16.24 2.98 -24.00
N GLY A 46 -15.11 2.38 -24.40
CA GLY A 46 -14.36 2.68 -25.62
C GLY A 46 -13.08 3.49 -25.41
N GLU A 47 -12.87 4.03 -24.20
CA GLU A 47 -11.71 4.85 -23.86
C GLU A 47 -11.05 4.34 -22.57
N VAL A 48 -9.75 4.54 -22.45
CA VAL A 48 -9.02 4.38 -21.19
C VAL A 48 -8.10 5.59 -21.12
N SER A 49 -8.17 6.36 -20.04
CA SER A 49 -7.37 7.56 -19.85
C SER A 49 -5.89 7.22 -19.65
N ASP A 50 -5.02 8.22 -19.82
CA ASP A 50 -3.60 8.06 -19.56
C ASP A 50 -3.36 7.71 -18.07
N GLU A 51 -4.12 8.29 -17.15
CA GLU A 51 -4.05 8.01 -15.71
C GLU A 51 -4.48 6.58 -15.37
N GLU A 52 -5.52 6.06 -16.02
CA GLU A 52 -5.97 4.68 -15.83
C GLU A 52 -4.94 3.68 -16.37
N MET A 53 -4.33 3.98 -17.52
CA MET A 53 -3.21 3.20 -18.06
C MET A 53 -2.00 3.25 -17.14
N ASP A 54 -1.63 4.44 -16.66
CA ASP A 54 -0.52 4.61 -15.72
C ASP A 54 -0.78 3.84 -14.42
N TRP A 55 -2.01 3.82 -13.91
CA TRP A 55 -2.36 2.98 -12.75
C TRP A 55 -2.07 1.50 -13.02
N VAL A 56 -2.39 0.97 -14.20
CA VAL A 56 -2.07 -0.42 -14.54
C VAL A 56 -0.55 -0.64 -14.66
N PHE A 57 0.15 0.20 -15.41
CA PHE A 57 1.55 -0.06 -15.78
C PHE A 57 2.57 0.39 -14.73
N GLN A 58 2.26 1.41 -13.94
CA GLN A 58 3.17 1.98 -12.94
C GLN A 58 2.83 1.53 -11.52
N ASP A 59 1.55 1.38 -11.19
CA ASP A 59 1.15 0.96 -9.85
C ASP A 59 0.93 -0.56 -9.84
N PHE A 60 -0.04 -1.06 -10.59
CA PHE A 60 -0.50 -2.44 -10.48
C PHE A 60 0.54 -3.47 -10.94
N LEU A 61 1.11 -3.33 -12.15
CA LEU A 61 2.05 -4.29 -12.71
C LEU A 61 3.40 -4.36 -11.97
N ASN A 62 3.86 -3.22 -11.46
CA ASN A 62 5.02 -3.16 -10.58
C ASN A 62 4.74 -3.87 -9.24
N ILE A 63 3.55 -3.68 -8.69
CA ILE A 63 3.09 -4.34 -7.46
C ILE A 63 2.93 -5.85 -7.65
N VAL A 64 2.50 -6.35 -8.81
CA VAL A 64 2.46 -7.80 -9.00
C VAL A 64 3.81 -8.39 -9.36
N GLY A 65 4.83 -7.59 -9.71
CA GLY A 65 6.16 -8.10 -10.08
C GLY A 65 6.22 -8.67 -11.50
N ALA A 66 5.45 -8.08 -12.42
CA ALA A 66 5.42 -8.52 -13.82
C ALA A 66 6.78 -8.29 -14.51
N THR A 67 7.17 -9.22 -15.40
CA THR A 67 8.38 -9.09 -16.21
C THR A 67 8.17 -8.09 -17.36
N GLU A 68 9.25 -7.57 -17.94
CA GLU A 68 9.17 -6.68 -19.11
C GLU A 68 8.41 -7.32 -20.29
N GLU A 69 8.57 -8.63 -20.48
CA GLU A 69 7.84 -9.39 -21.51
C GLU A 69 6.32 -9.40 -21.25
N GLN A 70 5.92 -9.63 -20.00
CA GLN A 70 4.51 -9.61 -19.60
C GLN A 70 3.91 -8.21 -19.71
N VAL A 71 4.66 -7.18 -19.34
CA VAL A 71 4.26 -5.78 -19.51
C VAL A 71 3.99 -5.46 -20.98
N GLU A 72 4.87 -5.89 -21.88
CA GLU A 72 4.71 -5.66 -23.33
C GLU A 72 3.53 -6.45 -23.92
N GLU A 73 3.28 -7.67 -23.41
CA GLU A 73 2.11 -8.46 -23.79
C GLU A 73 0.80 -7.73 -23.41
N VAL A 74 0.74 -7.17 -22.20
CA VAL A 74 -0.41 -6.38 -21.74
C VAL A 74 -0.57 -5.11 -22.57
N ARG A 75 0.52 -4.40 -22.92
CA ARG A 75 0.46 -3.22 -23.80
C ARG A 75 -0.07 -3.53 -25.19
N SER A 76 0.24 -4.71 -25.71
CA SER A 76 -0.16 -5.16 -27.05
C SER A 76 -1.60 -5.70 -27.11
N PHE A 77 -2.28 -5.82 -25.96
CA PHE A 77 -3.63 -6.35 -25.89
C PHE A 77 -4.68 -5.34 -26.40
N ASP A 78 -5.42 -5.72 -27.43
CA ASP A 78 -6.48 -4.90 -28.03
C ASP A 78 -7.79 -5.01 -27.25
N PHE A 79 -7.81 -4.42 -26.06
CA PHE A 79 -8.98 -4.46 -25.15
C PHE A 79 -10.26 -3.86 -25.76
N LYS A 80 -10.14 -2.96 -26.76
CA LYS A 80 -11.28 -2.25 -27.36
C LYS A 80 -12.18 -3.15 -28.22
N ASN A 81 -11.60 -4.19 -28.81
CA ASN A 81 -12.31 -5.07 -29.75
C ASN A 81 -12.67 -6.43 -29.13
N VAL A 82 -12.50 -6.60 -27.83
CA VAL A 82 -12.74 -7.87 -27.13
C VAL A 82 -14.22 -8.02 -26.76
N ASP A 83 -14.77 -9.21 -26.98
CA ASP A 83 -16.07 -9.57 -26.41
C ASP A 83 -15.90 -9.83 -24.91
N LEU A 84 -16.32 -8.85 -24.11
CA LEU A 84 -16.22 -8.91 -22.65
C LEU A 84 -16.95 -10.13 -22.06
N ALA A 85 -18.09 -10.53 -22.63
CA ALA A 85 -18.84 -11.67 -22.10
C ALA A 85 -18.11 -12.99 -22.36
N GLU A 86 -17.54 -13.15 -23.56
CA GLU A 86 -16.71 -14.30 -23.90
C GLU A 86 -15.46 -14.35 -23.01
N LEU A 87 -14.73 -13.24 -22.91
CA LEU A 87 -13.52 -13.14 -22.10
C LEU A 87 -13.79 -13.54 -20.64
N LEU A 88 -14.74 -12.87 -19.98
CA LEU A 88 -15.02 -13.11 -18.55
C LEU A 88 -15.55 -14.51 -18.28
N SER A 89 -16.28 -15.12 -19.23
CA SER A 89 -16.76 -16.49 -19.10
C SER A 89 -15.67 -17.55 -19.21
N SER A 90 -14.56 -17.20 -19.88
CA SER A 90 -13.41 -18.08 -20.10
C SER A 90 -12.34 -18.02 -19.00
N LEU A 91 -12.46 -17.05 -18.08
CA LEU A 91 -11.49 -16.84 -17.00
C LEU A 91 -11.46 -18.05 -16.03
N ASP A 92 -10.32 -18.71 -16.00
CA ASP A 92 -9.98 -19.76 -15.04
C ASP A 92 -8.79 -19.30 -14.18
N ILE A 93 -9.12 -18.62 -13.08
CA ILE A 93 -8.13 -17.99 -12.19
C ILE A 93 -8.05 -18.80 -10.90
N ASP A 94 -6.97 -19.56 -10.75
CA ASP A 94 -6.67 -20.38 -9.58
C ASP A 94 -5.92 -19.57 -8.53
N VAL A 95 -6.67 -18.82 -7.72
CA VAL A 95 -6.13 -17.98 -6.63
C VAL A 95 -6.93 -18.17 -5.34
N PRO A 96 -6.28 -18.04 -4.16
CA PRO A 96 -6.92 -18.21 -2.85
C PRO A 96 -7.79 -17.01 -2.43
N MET A 97 -8.42 -16.31 -3.37
CA MET A 97 -9.29 -15.15 -3.12
C MET A 97 -10.52 -15.17 -4.03
N ASN A 98 -11.55 -14.40 -3.70
CA ASN A 98 -12.70 -14.22 -4.59
C ASN A 98 -12.34 -13.31 -5.79
N TYR A 99 -11.63 -13.87 -6.78
CA TYR A 99 -11.10 -13.11 -7.92
C TYR A 99 -12.17 -12.30 -8.66
N LYS A 100 -13.42 -12.77 -8.68
CA LYS A 100 -14.54 -12.08 -9.33
C LYS A 100 -14.86 -10.76 -8.64
N ARG A 101 -14.85 -10.74 -7.31
CA ARG A 101 -15.07 -9.51 -6.53
C ARG A 101 -13.83 -8.62 -6.57
N THR A 102 -12.64 -9.21 -6.52
CA THR A 102 -11.38 -8.47 -6.64
C THR A 102 -11.28 -7.77 -8.00
N LEU A 103 -11.66 -8.45 -9.09
CA LEU A 103 -11.64 -7.88 -10.43
C LEU A 103 -12.61 -6.70 -10.58
N VAL A 104 -13.80 -6.79 -9.98
CA VAL A 104 -14.74 -5.65 -9.91
C VAL A 104 -14.14 -4.51 -9.09
N TYR A 105 -13.48 -4.81 -7.97
CA TYR A 105 -12.82 -3.80 -7.15
C TYR A 105 -11.69 -3.09 -7.89
N ASP A 106 -10.80 -3.84 -8.54
CA ASP A 106 -9.68 -3.26 -9.29
C ASP A 106 -10.19 -2.47 -10.50
N ALA A 107 -11.28 -2.89 -11.14
CA ALA A 107 -11.92 -2.12 -12.21
C ALA A 107 -12.45 -0.78 -11.72
N VAL A 108 -13.03 -0.71 -10.51
CA VAL A 108 -13.43 0.58 -9.91
C VAL A 108 -12.19 1.40 -9.49
N MET A 109 -11.13 0.76 -9.01
CA MET A 109 -9.88 1.48 -8.65
C MET A 109 -9.23 2.11 -9.88
N MET A 110 -9.13 1.35 -10.97
CA MET A 110 -8.61 1.79 -12.25
C MET A 110 -9.47 2.91 -12.81
N ALA A 111 -10.79 2.72 -12.91
CA ALA A 111 -11.77 3.72 -13.36
C ALA A 111 -11.87 4.99 -12.50
N ARG A 112 -11.02 5.10 -11.47
CA ARG A 112 -10.93 6.26 -10.58
C ARG A 112 -9.51 6.77 -10.42
N ALA A 113 -8.59 6.31 -11.26
CA ALA A 113 -7.21 6.76 -11.25
C ALA A 113 -7.12 8.27 -11.48
N ASP A 114 -7.98 8.81 -12.34
CA ASP A 114 -8.11 10.23 -12.66
C ASP A 114 -8.97 11.04 -11.65
N MET A 115 -9.44 10.40 -10.57
CA MET A 115 -10.35 10.92 -9.55
C MET A 115 -11.79 11.21 -10.00
N VAL A 116 -12.14 10.89 -11.24
CA VAL A 116 -13.51 10.90 -11.76
C VAL A 116 -14.03 9.46 -11.72
N TYR A 117 -15.35 9.28 -11.69
CA TYR A 117 -15.95 7.97 -11.94
C TYR A 117 -17.21 8.21 -12.76
N ALA A 118 -17.04 8.28 -14.07
CA ALA A 118 -18.03 8.66 -15.04
C ALA A 118 -19.23 7.71 -15.04
N LYS A 119 -20.31 8.13 -15.70
CA LYS A 119 -21.53 7.31 -15.76
C LYS A 119 -21.30 6.07 -16.60
N GLU A 120 -20.52 6.21 -17.66
CA GLU A 120 -20.17 5.20 -18.64
C GLU A 120 -19.30 4.11 -18.01
N GLU A 121 -18.23 4.48 -17.31
CA GLU A 121 -17.39 3.57 -16.51
C GLU A 121 -18.20 2.82 -15.44
N LYS A 122 -19.12 3.51 -14.75
CA LYS A 122 -20.04 2.87 -13.79
C LYS A 122 -20.91 1.80 -14.44
N GLU A 123 -21.43 2.08 -15.63
CA GLU A 123 -22.25 1.14 -16.40
C GLU A 123 -21.41 -0.05 -16.89
N ALA A 124 -20.18 0.20 -17.35
CA ALA A 124 -19.20 -0.82 -17.75
C ALA A 124 -18.87 -1.78 -16.60
N VAL A 125 -18.48 -1.24 -15.44
CA VAL A 125 -18.19 -2.05 -14.24
C VAL A 125 -19.42 -2.81 -13.76
N ALA A 126 -20.61 -2.18 -13.76
CA ALA A 126 -21.84 -2.85 -13.34
C ALA A 126 -22.18 -4.04 -14.25
N LYS A 127 -21.98 -3.88 -15.57
CA LYS A 127 -22.16 -4.97 -16.55
C LYS A 127 -21.14 -6.09 -16.33
N ALA A 128 -19.87 -5.76 -16.08
CA ALA A 128 -18.84 -6.74 -15.78
C ALA A 128 -19.16 -7.54 -14.50
N ALA A 129 -19.63 -6.85 -13.45
CA ALA A 129 -20.05 -7.49 -12.21
C ALA A 129 -21.21 -8.48 -12.44
N GLU A 130 -22.19 -8.12 -13.27
CA GLU A 130 -23.27 -9.02 -13.67
C GLU A 130 -22.74 -10.26 -14.39
N LEU A 131 -21.86 -10.09 -15.38
CA LEU A 131 -21.25 -11.18 -16.15
C LEU A 131 -20.42 -12.13 -15.27
N LEU A 132 -19.73 -11.60 -14.27
CA LEU A 132 -18.97 -12.38 -13.29
C LEU A 132 -19.88 -13.11 -12.28
N GLY A 133 -21.16 -12.74 -12.20
CA GLY A 133 -22.11 -13.26 -11.22
C GLY A 133 -21.97 -12.62 -9.83
N VAL A 134 -21.41 -11.41 -9.76
CA VAL A 134 -21.33 -10.62 -8.53
C VAL A 134 -22.68 -9.91 -8.31
N PRO A 135 -23.37 -10.15 -7.18
CA PRO A 135 -24.66 -9.51 -6.92
C PRO A 135 -24.56 -7.98 -6.92
N PHE A 136 -25.57 -7.30 -7.48
CA PHE A 136 -25.61 -5.83 -7.57
C PHE A 136 -25.28 -5.12 -6.26
N PHE A 137 -25.83 -5.58 -5.13
CA PHE A 137 -25.57 -4.97 -3.83
C PHE A 137 -24.11 -5.16 -3.36
N ILE A 138 -23.45 -6.26 -3.74
CA ILE A 138 -22.02 -6.47 -3.49
C ILE A 138 -21.19 -5.55 -4.37
N ALA A 139 -21.51 -5.42 -5.65
CA ALA A 139 -20.85 -4.47 -6.55
C ALA A 139 -20.95 -3.02 -6.01
N LYS A 140 -22.13 -2.62 -5.52
CA LYS A 140 -22.30 -1.30 -4.86
C LYS A 140 -21.53 -1.16 -3.54
N THR A 141 -21.37 -2.25 -2.79
CA THR A 141 -20.54 -2.24 -1.59
C THR A 141 -19.07 -2.06 -1.94
N ILE A 142 -18.60 -2.71 -3.01
CA ILE A 142 -17.24 -2.56 -3.55
C ILE A 142 -17.00 -1.11 -4.01
N GLU A 143 -17.93 -0.52 -4.77
CA GLU A 143 -17.84 0.91 -5.15
C GLU A 143 -17.73 1.82 -3.91
N GLY A 144 -18.54 1.56 -2.87
CA GLY A 144 -18.49 2.30 -1.61
C GLY A 144 -17.15 2.16 -0.86
N LEU A 145 -16.57 0.96 -0.89
CA LEU A 145 -15.23 0.69 -0.33
C LEU A 145 -14.17 1.53 -1.06
N VAL A 146 -14.12 1.47 -2.38
CA VAL A 146 -13.15 2.24 -3.19
C VAL A 146 -13.31 3.74 -2.98
N ASN A 147 -14.56 4.23 -2.86
CA ASN A 147 -14.82 5.64 -2.51
C ASN A 147 -14.21 6.02 -1.15
N THR A 148 -14.33 5.16 -0.16
CA THR A 148 -13.77 5.39 1.17
C THR A 148 -12.24 5.38 1.10
N GLU A 149 -11.65 4.40 0.43
CA GLU A 149 -10.19 4.27 0.31
C GLU A 149 -9.54 5.45 -0.44
N LYS A 150 -10.14 5.90 -1.55
CA LYS A 150 -9.69 7.12 -2.25
C LYS A 150 -9.81 8.36 -1.39
N SER A 151 -10.82 8.45 -0.53
CA SER A 151 -10.95 9.57 0.41
C SER A 151 -9.86 9.52 1.49
N LEU A 152 -9.51 8.33 1.99
CA LEU A 152 -8.41 8.15 2.94
C LEU A 152 -7.04 8.44 2.29
N GLU A 153 -6.85 8.07 1.02
CA GLU A 153 -5.68 8.45 0.24
C GLU A 153 -5.53 9.98 0.16
N MET A 154 -6.63 10.71 -0.11
CA MET A 154 -6.60 12.17 -0.12
C MET A 154 -6.34 12.79 1.26
N ILE A 155 -6.82 12.17 2.33
CA ILE A 155 -6.50 12.60 3.71
C ILE A 155 -5.00 12.38 3.98
N ARG A 156 -4.44 11.22 3.62
CA ARG A 156 -2.99 10.95 3.71
C ARG A 156 -2.19 12.00 2.95
N LYS A 157 -2.55 12.26 1.69
CA LYS A 157 -1.94 13.31 0.88
C LYS A 157 -2.04 14.66 1.56
N SER A 158 -3.21 15.07 2.05
CA SER A 158 -3.35 16.35 2.76
C SER A 158 -2.57 16.42 4.08
N LEU A 159 -2.32 15.30 4.76
CA LEU A 159 -1.56 15.25 6.01
C LEU A 159 -0.06 15.27 5.74
N PHE A 160 0.39 14.59 4.69
CA PHE A 160 1.81 14.33 4.41
C PHE A 160 2.38 15.22 3.30
N GLU A 161 1.58 15.58 2.30
CA GLU A 161 1.93 16.52 1.23
C GLU A 161 1.60 17.98 1.66
N LEU A 162 2.61 18.86 1.63
CA LEU A 162 2.64 20.30 2.00
C LEU A 162 2.86 20.56 3.50
N GLU A 163 3.83 21.33 4.00
CA GLU A 163 4.63 22.48 3.52
C GLU A 163 6.13 22.12 3.45
N ASP A 164 6.95 22.80 2.63
CA ASP A 164 8.41 22.75 2.78
C ASP A 164 8.76 23.13 4.25
N ASP A 165 9.51 22.29 4.97
CA ASP A 165 10.01 22.62 6.31
C ASP A 165 11.10 23.70 6.17
N GLU A 166 10.66 24.95 5.97
CA GLU A 166 11.55 26.13 5.88
C GLU A 166 12.34 26.34 7.18
N ALA A 167 11.89 25.77 8.30
CA ALA A 167 12.55 25.90 9.60
C ALA A 167 13.81 25.02 9.71
N HIS A 168 13.89 23.92 8.96
CA HIS A 168 15.02 22.98 8.98
C HIS A 168 15.45 22.61 7.56
N PRO A 169 16.06 23.53 6.79
CA PRO A 169 16.56 23.22 5.46
C PRO A 169 17.64 22.14 5.55
N ILE A 170 17.54 21.10 4.71
CA ILE A 170 18.55 20.03 4.64
C ILE A 170 19.89 20.66 4.26
N GLN A 171 20.87 20.54 5.15
CA GLN A 171 22.23 21.02 4.90
C GLN A 171 23.09 19.86 4.41
N ASP A 172 23.90 20.11 3.38
CA ASP A 172 24.95 19.19 2.93
C ASP A 172 24.47 17.75 2.60
N LEU A 173 23.46 17.64 1.73
CA LEU A 173 22.92 16.38 1.18
C LEU A 173 24.00 15.37 0.75
N ALA A 174 25.14 15.86 0.25
CA ALA A 174 26.25 15.03 -0.21
C ALA A 174 27.03 14.39 0.94
N SER A 175 27.14 15.08 2.08
CA SER A 175 27.79 14.54 3.29
C SER A 175 26.96 13.48 4.01
N LEU A 176 25.62 13.53 3.84
CA LEU A 176 24.66 12.65 4.52
C LEU A 176 24.40 11.33 3.79
N ASN A 177 25.12 11.07 2.68
CA ASN A 177 24.97 9.86 1.85
C ASN A 177 23.49 9.54 1.51
N MET A 178 22.69 10.58 1.27
CA MET A 178 21.26 10.41 1.02
C MET A 178 21.03 9.80 -0.37
N LYS A 179 20.11 8.83 -0.43
CA LYS A 179 19.56 8.28 -1.66
C LYS A 179 18.11 8.76 -1.85
N PRO A 180 17.60 8.80 -3.10
CA PRO A 180 16.16 8.93 -3.32
C PRO A 180 15.42 7.83 -2.56
N ALA A 181 14.32 8.20 -1.91
CA ALA A 181 13.37 7.25 -1.34
C ALA A 181 12.71 6.43 -2.44
N SER A 182 12.19 5.25 -2.10
CA SER A 182 11.54 4.37 -3.08
C SER A 182 10.32 5.07 -3.71
N VAL A 183 9.83 4.58 -4.85
CA VAL A 183 8.59 5.09 -5.45
C VAL A 183 7.41 4.93 -4.48
N LEU A 184 7.33 3.77 -3.82
CA LEU A 184 6.27 3.48 -2.85
C LEU A 184 6.37 4.38 -1.62
N GLU A 185 7.58 4.61 -1.09
CA GLU A 185 7.82 5.48 0.06
C GLU A 185 7.46 6.94 -0.26
N ARG A 186 7.82 7.43 -1.45
CA ARG A 186 7.42 8.76 -1.93
C ARG A 186 5.91 8.91 -2.04
N ASN A 187 5.25 7.94 -2.68
CA ASN A 187 3.80 7.99 -2.93
C ASN A 187 2.98 7.75 -1.66
N THR A 188 3.48 6.96 -0.72
CA THR A 188 2.76 6.59 0.50
C THR A 188 2.98 7.59 1.63
N PHE A 189 4.20 8.13 1.73
CA PHE A 189 4.67 8.86 2.90
C PHE A 189 5.22 10.26 2.61
N GLY A 190 5.35 10.65 1.34
CA GLY A 190 5.89 11.95 0.94
C GLY A 190 7.40 12.12 1.17
N VAL A 191 8.09 11.09 1.66
CA VAL A 191 9.54 11.11 1.93
C VAL A 191 10.29 11.11 0.61
N ARG A 192 11.09 12.14 0.32
CA ARG A 192 11.80 12.25 -0.97
C ARG A 192 13.18 11.63 -0.96
N PHE A 193 13.90 11.75 0.15
CA PHE A 193 15.26 11.26 0.32
C PHE A 193 15.41 10.60 1.70
N THR A 194 16.28 9.61 1.77
CA THR A 194 16.58 8.85 2.98
C THR A 194 18.03 8.39 3.00
N SER A 195 18.53 7.93 4.14
CA SER A 195 19.84 7.30 4.30
C SER A 195 19.72 6.05 5.18
N GLU A 196 20.74 5.18 5.20
CA GLU A 196 20.74 4.02 6.11
C GLU A 196 20.69 4.44 7.58
N GLU A 197 21.33 5.56 7.93
CA GLU A 197 21.29 6.13 9.28
C GLU A 197 19.90 6.65 9.65
N THR A 198 19.26 7.36 8.72
CA THR A 198 17.87 7.80 8.84
C THR A 198 16.94 6.61 9.06
N GLN A 199 17.03 5.59 8.21
CA GLN A 199 16.19 4.39 8.31
C GLN A 199 16.39 3.66 9.64
N ARG A 200 17.63 3.58 10.13
CA ARG A 200 17.97 3.00 11.43
C ARG A 200 17.33 3.79 12.58
N ASN A 201 17.55 5.10 12.63
CA ASN A 201 17.00 5.96 13.68
C ASN A 201 15.47 5.99 13.65
N TYR A 202 14.87 5.94 12.45
CA TYR A 202 13.42 5.84 12.29
C TYR A 202 12.90 4.53 12.89
N GLY A 203 13.55 3.40 12.56
CA GLY A 203 13.25 2.11 13.15
C GLY A 203 13.40 2.08 14.68
N TYR A 204 14.45 2.68 15.23
CA TYR A 204 14.62 2.80 16.69
C TYR A 204 13.49 3.59 17.34
N ALA A 205 13.03 4.69 16.73
CA ALA A 205 11.89 5.44 17.24
C ALA A 205 10.62 4.57 17.26
N LEU A 206 10.37 3.81 16.19
CA LEU A 206 9.23 2.88 16.14
C LEU A 206 9.31 1.82 17.25
N MET A 207 10.48 1.23 17.49
CA MET A 207 10.67 0.22 18.54
C MET A 207 10.49 0.80 19.95
N ILE A 208 10.97 2.01 20.23
CA ILE A 208 10.78 2.68 21.53
C ILE A 208 9.30 2.97 21.79
N ILE A 209 8.59 3.43 20.77
CA ILE A 209 7.17 3.80 20.91
C ILE A 209 6.30 2.55 21.08
N SER A 210 6.46 1.55 20.21
CA SER A 210 5.67 0.31 20.24
C SER A 210 6.03 -0.54 21.46
N GLY A 211 7.30 -0.58 21.86
CA GLY A 211 7.76 -1.30 23.05
C GLY A 211 7.52 -0.60 24.38
N ALA A 212 6.77 0.50 24.41
CA ALA A 212 6.56 1.32 25.61
C ALA A 212 5.78 0.58 26.71
N ASP A 213 5.01 -0.43 26.34
CA ASP A 213 4.29 -1.26 27.30
C ASP A 213 5.21 -2.25 28.06
N GLY A 214 6.40 -2.49 27.50
CA GLY A 214 7.44 -3.40 27.95
C GLY A 214 7.79 -4.50 26.94
N ILE A 215 7.05 -4.63 25.84
CA ILE A 215 7.19 -5.70 24.85
C ILE A 215 6.95 -5.13 23.45
N VAL A 216 7.76 -5.53 22.48
CA VAL A 216 7.39 -5.43 21.06
C VAL A 216 6.92 -6.81 20.60
N SER A 217 5.65 -6.92 20.24
CA SER A 217 4.95 -8.16 19.85
C SER A 217 5.44 -8.67 18.49
N GLU A 218 5.18 -9.95 18.20
CA GLU A 218 5.59 -10.54 16.91
C GLU A 218 4.82 -9.91 15.73
N ALA A 219 3.59 -9.45 15.93
CA ALA A 219 2.83 -8.78 14.86
C ALA A 219 3.42 -7.40 14.54
N GLU A 220 3.90 -6.67 15.55
CA GLU A 220 4.55 -5.37 15.36
C GLU A 220 5.89 -5.52 14.63
N LYS A 221 6.67 -6.55 14.98
CA LYS A 221 7.91 -6.89 14.26
C LYS A 221 7.64 -7.32 12.83
N ASP A 222 6.59 -8.13 12.61
CA ASP A 222 6.17 -8.56 11.28
C ASP A 222 5.74 -7.36 10.43
N TRP A 223 4.97 -6.44 11.02
CA TRP A 223 4.61 -5.18 10.38
C TRP A 223 5.86 -4.37 10.00
N TYR A 224 6.82 -4.22 10.92
CA TYR A 224 8.05 -3.50 10.63
C TYR A 224 8.83 -4.12 9.44
N LEU A 225 8.99 -5.44 9.44
CA LEU A 225 9.72 -6.16 8.39
C LEU A 225 9.00 -6.18 7.05
N ASN A 226 7.73 -6.59 7.05
CA ASN A 226 6.98 -6.94 5.84
C ASN A 226 6.06 -5.81 5.36
N GLN A 227 6.08 -4.65 6.02
CA GLN A 227 5.33 -3.48 5.57
C GLN A 227 6.26 -2.29 5.47
N PHE A 228 6.89 -1.90 6.58
CA PHE A 228 7.74 -0.72 6.58
C PHE A 228 9.01 -0.94 5.76
N CYS A 229 9.84 -1.93 6.10
CA CYS A 229 11.15 -2.13 5.46
C CYS A 229 11.06 -2.43 3.97
N GLU A 230 9.99 -3.08 3.51
CA GLU A 230 9.79 -3.36 2.09
C GLU A 230 9.36 -2.10 1.33
N VAL A 231 8.46 -1.29 1.89
CA VAL A 231 8.07 0.00 1.28
C VAL A 231 9.26 0.95 1.23
N SER A 232 10.08 1.03 2.28
CA SER A 232 11.25 1.92 2.35
C SER A 232 12.52 1.34 1.71
N GLU A 233 12.47 0.13 1.15
CA GLU A 233 13.64 -0.61 0.64
C GLU A 233 14.82 -0.58 1.63
N THR A 234 14.52 -0.86 2.91
CA THR A 234 15.51 -0.86 3.99
C THR A 234 16.41 -2.08 3.88
N PRO A 235 17.75 -1.91 3.87
CA PRO A 235 18.66 -3.05 3.83
C PRO A 235 18.44 -3.99 5.02
N MET A 236 18.47 -5.31 4.75
CA MET A 236 18.23 -6.34 5.77
C MET A 236 19.15 -6.21 7.01
N ALA A 237 20.41 -5.77 6.81
CA ALA A 237 21.31 -5.52 7.92
C ALA A 237 20.79 -4.43 8.87
N ILE A 238 20.23 -3.35 8.32
CA ILE A 238 19.62 -2.27 9.10
C ILE A 238 18.35 -2.76 9.81
N ALA A 239 17.51 -3.53 9.11
CA ALA A 239 16.31 -4.11 9.71
C ALA A 239 16.64 -5.01 10.91
N GLN A 240 17.68 -5.84 10.80
CA GLN A 240 18.17 -6.70 11.89
C GLN A 240 18.76 -5.90 13.05
N ASP A 241 19.50 -4.83 12.76
CA ASP A 241 20.02 -3.90 13.78
C ASP A 241 18.87 -3.27 14.58
N VAL A 242 17.79 -2.87 13.90
CA VAL A 242 16.59 -2.29 14.53
C VAL A 242 15.86 -3.31 15.40
N LEU A 243 15.65 -4.53 14.90
CA LEU A 243 14.97 -5.58 15.69
C LEU A 243 15.77 -6.04 16.92
N SER A 244 17.08 -5.83 16.92
CA SER A 244 17.98 -6.17 18.03
C SER A 244 18.17 -5.01 19.01
N PHE A 245 17.53 -3.87 18.78
CA PHE A 245 17.68 -2.66 19.57
C PHE A 245 17.10 -2.81 20.99
N ASP A 246 17.81 -2.30 21.99
CA ASP A 246 17.34 -2.26 23.38
C ASP A 246 16.39 -1.08 23.60
N TYR A 247 15.17 -1.21 23.07
CA TYR A 247 14.14 -0.16 23.12
C TYR A 247 13.69 0.18 24.54
N LEU A 248 13.80 -0.75 25.50
CA LEU A 248 13.45 -0.53 26.90
C LEU A 248 14.33 0.53 27.58
N ASN A 249 15.58 0.64 27.12
CA ASN A 249 16.54 1.64 27.60
C ASN A 249 16.80 2.75 26.56
N GLY A 250 16.06 2.75 25.45
CA GLY A 250 16.19 3.75 24.39
C GLY A 250 15.66 5.12 24.81
N ASN A 251 16.35 6.18 24.36
CA ASN A 251 15.90 7.56 24.58
C ASN A 251 15.22 8.11 23.31
N LEU A 252 13.88 8.20 23.36
CA LEU A 252 13.10 8.70 22.23
C LEU A 252 13.52 10.11 21.79
N GLU A 253 13.78 11.02 22.73
CA GLU A 253 14.15 12.40 22.40
C GLU A 253 15.50 12.47 21.65
N GLU A 254 16.47 11.66 22.07
CA GLU A 254 17.77 11.54 21.41
C GLU A 254 17.63 11.01 19.98
N VAL A 255 16.88 9.91 19.80
CA VAL A 255 16.65 9.30 18.48
C VAL A 255 15.92 10.28 17.54
N LEU A 256 14.90 10.98 18.04
CA LEU A 256 14.16 11.96 17.24
C LEU A 256 15.01 13.17 16.87
N ASN A 257 15.92 13.61 17.74
CA ASN A 257 16.84 14.70 17.41
C ASN A 257 17.84 14.31 16.32
N ASN A 258 18.28 13.05 16.28
CA ASN A 258 19.12 12.53 15.18
C ASN A 258 18.35 12.41 13.86
N LEU A 259 17.01 12.27 13.88
CA LEU A 259 16.21 12.26 12.65
C LEU A 259 16.06 13.65 12.03
N LYS A 260 15.86 14.69 12.85
CA LYS A 260 15.61 16.07 12.39
C LYS A 260 16.68 16.63 11.45
N VAL A 261 17.89 16.08 11.47
CA VAL A 261 19.03 16.54 10.66
C VAL A 261 19.07 15.91 9.26
N ASP A 262 18.39 14.78 9.04
CA ASP A 262 18.64 13.89 7.90
C ASP A 262 17.43 13.62 6.98
N VAL A 263 16.32 14.35 7.10
CA VAL A 263 15.08 14.02 6.36
C VAL A 263 14.47 15.21 5.65
N SER A 264 14.07 14.99 4.39
CA SER A 264 13.32 15.94 3.59
C SER A 264 11.84 15.91 3.95
N ILE A 265 11.37 16.93 4.68
CA ILE A 265 9.97 17.37 4.86
C ILE A 265 8.99 16.33 5.44
N ASN A 266 8.30 16.73 6.52
CA ASN A 266 7.12 16.10 7.12
C ASN A 266 7.28 14.66 7.64
N PHE A 267 8.52 14.23 7.87
CA PHE A 267 8.82 12.95 8.51
C PHE A 267 8.15 12.83 9.88
N GLN A 268 7.87 13.96 10.56
CA GLN A 268 7.22 14.01 11.85
C GLN A 268 5.85 13.32 11.81
N ARG A 269 4.97 13.74 10.90
CA ARG A 269 3.60 13.21 10.78
C ARG A 269 3.63 11.76 10.29
N THR A 270 4.51 11.45 9.34
CA THR A 270 4.71 10.07 8.86
C THR A 270 5.22 9.15 9.96
N LEU A 271 6.18 9.59 10.78
CA LEU A 271 6.70 8.82 11.91
C LEU A 271 5.62 8.54 12.93
N LEU A 272 4.82 9.54 13.30
CA LEU A 272 3.69 9.34 14.19
C LEU A 272 2.68 8.35 13.59
N TYR A 273 2.33 8.51 12.31
CA TYR A 273 1.43 7.60 11.58
C TYR A 273 1.93 6.15 11.60
N ASN A 274 3.21 5.92 11.26
CA ASN A 274 3.81 4.59 11.24
C ASN A 274 3.97 4.01 12.65
N ALA A 275 4.26 4.84 13.66
CA ALA A 275 4.34 4.40 15.05
C ALA A 275 2.98 3.91 15.56
N ILE A 276 1.89 4.61 15.25
CA ILE A 276 0.53 4.18 15.62
C ILE A 276 0.16 2.88 14.87
N LYS A 277 0.53 2.75 13.58
CA LYS A 277 0.26 1.52 12.82
C LYS A 277 1.03 0.32 13.35
N MET A 278 2.30 0.51 13.71
CA MET A 278 3.10 -0.54 14.29
C MET A 278 2.56 -0.94 15.66
N ALA A 279 2.34 0.02 16.55
CA ALA A 279 1.83 -0.23 17.91
C ALA A 279 0.46 -0.96 17.91
N ASN A 280 -0.39 -0.66 16.92
CA ASN A 280 -1.72 -1.29 16.79
C ASN A 280 -1.71 -2.54 15.88
N ALA A 281 -0.55 -3.11 15.54
CA ALA A 281 -0.45 -4.19 14.56
C ALA A 281 -1.05 -5.53 15.04
N ASP A 282 -1.09 -5.79 16.35
CA ASP A 282 -1.72 -6.99 16.93
C ASP A 282 -3.19 -6.78 17.34
N GLU A 283 -3.81 -5.66 16.94
CA GLU A 283 -5.15 -5.23 17.36
C GLU A 283 -5.29 -4.99 18.88
N ASP A 284 -4.19 -4.94 19.63
CA ASP A 284 -4.11 -4.36 20.96
C ASP A 284 -3.48 -2.96 20.83
N PHE A 285 -3.93 -2.00 21.62
CA PHE A 285 -3.27 -0.69 21.69
C PHE A 285 -3.26 -0.18 23.12
N PRO A 286 -2.38 -0.74 23.97
CA PRO A 286 -2.26 -0.40 25.37
C PRO A 286 -2.11 1.11 25.62
N GLU A 287 -2.66 1.58 26.74
CA GLU A 287 -2.55 2.99 27.17
C GLU A 287 -1.09 3.48 27.28
N LYS A 288 -0.13 2.57 27.49
CA LYS A 288 1.30 2.93 27.54
C LYS A 288 1.87 3.27 26.16
N GLU A 289 1.55 2.50 25.12
CA GLU A 289 1.93 2.81 23.75
C GLU A 289 1.24 4.08 23.26
N LYS A 290 -0.05 4.22 23.57
CA LYS A 290 -0.81 5.44 23.29
C LYS A 290 -0.19 6.68 23.95
N ALA A 291 0.26 6.57 25.19
CA ALA A 291 0.99 7.65 25.87
C ALA A 291 2.36 7.91 25.21
N ALA A 292 3.03 6.87 24.68
CA ALA A 292 4.30 7.01 23.98
C ALA A 292 4.14 7.69 22.61
N THR A 293 3.09 7.38 21.86
CA THR A 293 2.74 8.08 20.60
C THR A 293 2.30 9.53 20.86
N GLU A 294 1.58 9.82 21.94
CA GLU A 294 1.28 11.19 22.37
C GLU A 294 2.56 11.98 22.73
N LYS A 295 3.49 11.36 23.47
CA LYS A 295 4.80 11.95 23.78
C LYS A 295 5.63 12.17 22.51
N ALA A 296 5.62 11.22 21.57
CA ALA A 296 6.30 11.37 20.29
C ALA A 296 5.74 12.58 19.51
N ALA A 297 4.42 12.73 19.46
CA ALA A 297 3.77 13.87 18.82
C ALA A 297 4.24 15.20 19.42
N GLU A 298 4.34 15.30 20.75
CA GLU A 298 4.86 16.49 21.45
C GLU A 298 6.31 16.79 21.06
N LEU A 299 7.20 15.78 21.12
CA LEU A 299 8.63 15.93 20.78
C LEU A 299 8.88 16.30 19.31
N LEU A 300 7.96 15.87 18.44
CA LEU A 300 7.95 16.16 17.01
C LEU A 300 7.30 17.52 16.70
N GLY A 301 6.73 18.22 17.69
CA GLY A 301 6.05 19.50 17.48
C GLY A 301 4.72 19.38 16.73
N ILE A 302 4.10 18.20 16.72
CA ILE A 302 2.81 17.96 16.09
C ILE A 302 1.71 18.46 17.02
N THR A 303 0.80 19.30 16.51
CA THR A 303 -0.32 19.79 17.31
C THR A 303 -1.27 18.65 17.68
N LYS A 304 -1.94 18.78 18.83
CA LYS A 304 -2.90 17.77 19.31
C LYS A 304 -3.97 17.42 18.27
N ASP A 305 -4.52 18.43 17.58
CA ASP A 305 -5.55 18.23 16.56
C ASP A 305 -5.04 17.41 15.36
N ILE A 306 -3.79 17.63 14.93
CA ILE A 306 -3.17 16.85 13.85
C ILE A 306 -2.84 15.43 14.32
N ALA A 307 -2.32 15.27 15.54
CA ALA A 307 -2.08 13.94 16.12
C ALA A 307 -3.38 13.13 16.22
N GLU A 308 -4.47 13.72 16.72
CA GLU A 308 -5.80 13.10 16.74
C GLU A 308 -6.29 12.73 15.34
N THR A 309 -6.09 13.59 14.34
CA THR A 309 -6.44 13.29 12.95
C THR A 309 -5.68 12.08 12.41
N ILE A 310 -4.39 11.96 12.73
CA ILE A 310 -3.56 10.80 12.35
C ILE A 310 -4.08 9.52 13.04
N TYR A 311 -4.45 9.57 14.32
CA TYR A 311 -5.07 8.43 15.00
C TYR A 311 -6.36 7.98 14.32
N TYR A 312 -7.28 8.91 14.05
CA TYR A 312 -8.54 8.59 13.38
C TYR A 312 -8.31 8.01 11.99
N LEU A 313 -7.32 8.52 11.25
CA LEU A 313 -6.94 7.97 9.97
C LEU A 313 -6.49 6.51 10.10
N VAL A 314 -5.56 6.20 11.01
CA VAL A 314 -5.04 4.83 11.20
C VAL A 314 -6.16 3.86 11.61
N ASP A 315 -6.99 4.24 12.59
CA ASP A 315 -8.14 3.43 13.03
C ASP A 315 -9.15 3.19 11.89
N THR A 316 -9.41 4.22 11.08
CA THR A 316 -10.32 4.09 9.93
C THR A 316 -9.73 3.19 8.85
N GLU A 317 -8.44 3.31 8.55
CA GLU A 317 -7.74 2.44 7.60
C GLU A 317 -7.76 0.98 8.05
N ALA A 318 -7.55 0.69 9.33
CA ALA A 318 -7.64 -0.67 9.87
C ALA A 318 -9.05 -1.27 9.72
N LYS A 319 -10.09 -0.47 9.97
CA LYS A 319 -11.49 -0.91 9.75
C LYS A 319 -11.79 -1.17 8.28
N VAL A 320 -11.30 -0.31 7.40
CA VAL A 320 -11.44 -0.46 5.94
C VAL A 320 -10.70 -1.70 5.44
N LEU A 321 -9.50 -1.98 5.95
CA LEU A 321 -8.77 -3.22 5.66
C LEU A 321 -9.57 -4.47 6.06
N LYS A 322 -10.22 -4.44 7.23
CA LYS A 322 -11.09 -5.53 7.70
C LYS A 322 -12.35 -5.70 6.85
N MET A 323 -12.91 -4.60 6.35
CA MET A 323 -14.02 -4.66 5.38
C MET A 323 -13.56 -5.29 4.07
N ARG A 324 -12.36 -4.92 3.60
CA ARG A 324 -11.74 -5.46 2.40
C ARG A 324 -11.53 -6.97 2.50
N SER A 325 -10.89 -7.45 3.57
CA SER A 325 -10.69 -8.88 3.79
C SER A 325 -12.02 -9.64 3.81
N THR A 326 -13.02 -9.13 4.53
CA THR A 326 -14.37 -9.74 4.57
C THR A 326 -15.03 -9.85 3.19
N LEU A 327 -14.80 -8.89 2.29
CA LEU A 327 -15.38 -8.90 0.95
C LEU A 327 -14.69 -9.88 0.00
N PHE A 328 -13.38 -10.06 0.14
CA PHE A 328 -12.55 -10.83 -0.80
C PHE A 328 -12.13 -12.20 -0.27
N ASP A 329 -12.33 -12.47 1.02
CA ASP A 329 -12.15 -13.78 1.62
C ASP A 329 -12.93 -14.85 0.86
N TYR A 330 -12.23 -15.93 0.52
CA TYR A 330 -12.82 -17.11 -0.08
C TYR A 330 -13.64 -17.85 0.98
N LYS A 331 -14.90 -18.19 0.67
CA LYS A 331 -15.68 -19.16 1.45
C LYS A 331 -15.91 -20.41 0.63
#